data_AF-A0A7C1QIQ8-F1
#
_entry.id   AF-A0A7C1QIQ8-F1
#
_cell.length_a   1.000
_cell.length_b   1.000
_cell.length_c   1.000
_cell.angle_alpha   90.00
_cell.angle_beta   90.00
_cell.angle_gamma   90.00
#
_symmetry.space_group_name_H-M   'P 1'
#
loop_
_entity.id
_entity.type
_entity.pdbx_description
1 polymer ?
#
loop_
_entity_poly.entity_id
_entity_poly.type
_entity_poly.pdbx_seq_one_letter_code
_entity_poly.pdbx_strand_id
1 'polypeptide(L)'
;MTYNPNIPKATDLISESQGQILDNFTQLNDVFGKDHVKYDDATVADRGRHKQSTYQQLSADPGTLTNENALYTKDDGSGNTRLFLQQEGPGSTVIQLSGTDPTIADNGFTFLPGNLLLQWGNVDAPSGLSGFFNFPTAFSAEPFSFTTSVIRSSTASSKYDITLREAPTATQFRINNGFSGSHIVYFMAIGTAP
;
A
#
# COMPACT_ATOMS: atom_id res chain seq x y z
N MET A 1 2.87 -11.46 34.77
CA MET A 1 3.88 -12.50 35.09
C MET A 1 4.64 -12.85 33.82
N THR A 2 5.81 -13.47 33.94
CA THR A 2 6.69 -13.83 32.80
C THR A 2 6.60 -15.33 32.53
N TYR A 3 6.64 -15.73 31.26
CA TYR A 3 6.48 -17.11 30.86
C TYR A 3 7.70 -17.89 31.35
N ASN A 4 7.48 -18.99 32.06
CA ASN A 4 8.56 -19.82 32.56
C ASN A 4 8.63 -21.12 31.74
N PRO A 5 9.53 -21.22 30.74
CA PRO A 5 9.66 -22.42 29.92
C PRO A 5 10.11 -23.65 30.71
N ASN A 6 10.61 -23.45 31.94
CA ASN A 6 11.08 -24.54 32.78
C ASN A 6 9.97 -25.12 33.68
N ILE A 7 8.70 -24.72 33.57
CA ILE A 7 7.60 -25.30 34.34
C ILE A 7 6.64 -26.02 33.38
N PRO A 8 6.29 -27.29 33.63
CA PRO A 8 6.69 -28.10 34.79
C PRO A 8 8.09 -28.74 34.67
N LYS A 9 8.77 -28.93 35.81
CA LYS A 9 9.96 -29.77 35.94
C LYS A 9 9.60 -31.15 36.47
N ALA A 10 10.45 -32.13 36.20
CA ALA A 10 10.30 -33.48 36.75
C ALA A 10 10.25 -33.54 38.29
N THR A 11 10.84 -32.55 38.97
CA THR A 11 10.85 -32.45 40.43
C THR A 11 9.68 -31.66 41.02
N ASP A 12 8.85 -31.02 40.18
CA ASP A 12 7.76 -30.18 40.68
C ASP A 12 6.62 -31.07 41.19
N LEU A 13 6.15 -30.80 42.40
CA LEU A 13 4.88 -31.36 42.85
C LEU A 13 3.74 -30.65 42.12
N ILE A 14 2.78 -31.41 41.60
CA ILE A 14 1.62 -30.84 40.88
C ILE A 14 0.85 -29.84 41.76
N SER A 15 0.74 -30.13 43.07
CA SER A 15 0.08 -29.26 44.04
C SER A 15 0.74 -27.89 44.22
N GLU A 16 2.04 -27.78 43.93
CA GLU A 16 2.81 -26.54 44.06
C GLU A 16 2.91 -25.79 42.73
N SER A 17 3.02 -26.54 41.62
CA SER A 17 3.20 -25.99 40.28
C SER A 17 1.91 -25.61 39.56
N GLN A 18 0.73 -25.98 40.08
CA GLN A 18 -0.56 -25.71 39.42
C GLN A 18 -0.75 -24.23 39.07
N GLY A 19 -0.46 -23.32 40.00
CA GLY A 19 -0.56 -21.88 39.76
C GLY A 19 0.37 -21.43 38.63
N GLN A 20 1.63 -21.89 38.65
CA GLN A 20 2.63 -21.54 37.64
C GLN A 20 2.28 -22.12 36.25
N ILE A 21 1.70 -23.32 36.20
CA ILE A 21 1.20 -23.93 34.96
C ILE A 21 0.04 -23.11 34.40
N LEU A 22 -0.91 -22.71 35.25
CA LEU A 22 -2.02 -21.84 34.86
C LEU A 22 -1.49 -20.51 34.33
N ASP A 23 -0.53 -19.90 35.02
CA ASP A 23 0.10 -18.65 34.60
C ASP A 23 0.78 -18.76 33.24
N ASN A 24 1.45 -19.88 32.95
CA ASN A 24 2.03 -20.16 31.64
C ASN A 24 0.93 -20.27 30.56
N PHE A 25 -0.18 -20.95 30.82
CA PHE A 25 -1.28 -21.05 29.85
C PHE A 25 -1.98 -19.71 29.61
N THR A 26 -2.20 -18.92 30.66
CA THR A 26 -2.74 -17.56 30.52
C THR A 26 -1.83 -16.70 29.66
N GLN A 27 -0.51 -16.73 29.91
CA GLN A 27 0.44 -15.96 29.11
C GLN A 27 0.53 -16.43 27.66
N LEU A 28 0.52 -17.74 27.39
CA LEU A 28 0.47 -18.25 26.03
C LEU A 28 -0.80 -17.76 25.31
N ASN A 29 -1.95 -17.82 25.98
CA ASN A 29 -3.20 -17.34 25.42
C ASN A 29 -3.19 -15.83 25.14
N ASP A 30 -2.57 -15.04 26.01
CA ASP A 30 -2.47 -13.59 25.84
C ASP A 30 -1.46 -13.20 24.74
N VAL A 31 -0.29 -13.85 24.68
CA VAL A 31 0.72 -13.59 23.64
C VAL A 31 0.21 -14.01 22.27
N PHE A 32 -0.33 -15.22 22.15
CA PHE A 32 -0.95 -15.71 20.91
C PHE A 32 -2.11 -14.80 20.50
N GLY A 33 -2.95 -14.43 21.48
CA GLY A 33 -4.13 -13.59 21.29
C GLY A 33 -3.89 -12.16 20.82
N LYS A 34 -2.63 -11.67 20.81
CA LYS A 34 -2.29 -10.35 20.27
C LYS A 34 -2.62 -10.26 18.78
N ASP A 35 -2.12 -11.22 18.03
CA ASP A 35 -2.25 -11.24 16.56
C ASP A 35 -3.12 -12.39 16.06
N HIS A 36 -3.53 -13.32 16.94
CA HIS A 36 -4.44 -14.42 16.62
C HIS A 36 -5.76 -14.35 17.40
N VAL A 37 -6.70 -15.18 16.97
CA VAL A 37 -7.85 -15.58 17.80
C VAL A 37 -7.34 -16.39 18.99
N LYS A 38 -7.79 -16.04 20.20
CA LYS A 38 -7.33 -16.69 21.44
C LYS A 38 -7.69 -18.19 21.45
N TYR A 39 -6.94 -18.99 22.20
CA TYR A 39 -7.20 -20.43 22.34
C TYR A 39 -8.54 -20.71 23.01
N ASP A 40 -8.97 -19.84 23.92
CA ASP A 40 -10.24 -19.92 24.64
C ASP A 40 -11.41 -19.24 23.93
N ASP A 41 -11.22 -18.79 22.67
CA ASP A 41 -12.33 -18.23 21.89
C ASP A 41 -13.44 -19.27 21.72
N ALA A 42 -14.67 -18.87 22.03
CA ALA A 42 -15.85 -19.74 21.97
C ALA A 42 -16.19 -20.17 20.53
N THR A 43 -15.75 -19.40 19.53
CA THR A 43 -16.00 -19.64 18.11
C THR A 43 -14.92 -20.57 17.54
N VAL A 44 -15.17 -21.87 17.60
CA VAL A 44 -14.22 -22.91 17.16
C VAL A 44 -13.75 -22.70 15.71
N ALA A 45 -14.59 -22.15 14.83
CA ALA A 45 -14.27 -21.95 13.42
C ALA A 45 -13.14 -20.93 13.17
N ASP A 46 -12.87 -20.04 14.13
CA ASP A 46 -11.87 -18.99 14.01
C ASP A 46 -10.57 -19.30 14.73
N ARG A 47 -10.50 -20.41 15.48
CA ARG A 47 -9.29 -20.84 16.18
C ARG A 47 -8.16 -21.11 15.20
N GLY A 48 -6.97 -20.61 15.53
CA GLY A 48 -5.78 -20.71 14.68
C GLY A 48 -5.71 -19.67 13.56
N ARG A 49 -6.71 -18.79 13.41
CA ARG A 49 -6.64 -17.68 12.45
C ARG A 49 -5.90 -16.47 13.04
N HIS A 50 -5.16 -15.77 12.19
CA HIS A 50 -4.60 -14.46 12.51
C HIS A 50 -5.70 -13.39 12.41
N LYS A 51 -5.73 -12.45 13.36
CA LYS A 51 -6.48 -11.19 13.27
C LYS A 51 -5.71 -10.14 12.48
N GLN A 52 -4.38 -10.15 12.64
CA GLN A 52 -3.44 -9.28 11.95
C GLN A 52 -2.06 -9.96 11.90
N SER A 53 -1.17 -9.46 11.06
CA SER A 53 0.25 -9.85 11.05
C SER A 53 1.08 -8.62 11.39
N THR A 54 1.77 -8.65 12.53
CA THR A 54 2.68 -7.57 12.95
C THR A 54 4.12 -7.94 12.61
N TYR A 55 4.85 -7.01 11.98
CA TYR A 55 6.26 -7.19 11.62
C TYR A 55 7.12 -6.24 12.43
N GLN A 56 8.31 -6.70 12.82
CA GLN A 56 9.33 -5.80 13.36
C GLN A 56 9.92 -4.96 12.23
N GLN A 57 10.03 -3.65 12.45
CA GLN A 57 10.78 -2.77 11.56
C GLN A 57 12.27 -3.13 11.62
N LEU A 58 12.83 -3.51 10.47
CA LEU A 58 14.25 -3.81 10.28
C LEU A 58 15.00 -2.57 9.81
N SER A 59 16.30 -2.53 10.08
CA SER A 59 17.19 -1.46 9.59
C SER A 59 17.82 -1.77 8.22
N ALA A 60 17.72 -3.01 7.74
CA ALA A 60 18.25 -3.48 6.47
C ALA A 60 17.41 -4.64 5.92
N ASP A 61 17.63 -4.94 4.64
CA ASP A 61 16.97 -6.07 3.96
C ASP A 61 17.44 -7.39 4.59
N PRO A 62 16.53 -8.29 4.99
CA PRO A 62 16.92 -9.58 5.53
C PRO A 62 17.57 -10.44 4.43
N GLY A 63 18.60 -11.20 4.79
CA GLY A 63 19.15 -12.22 3.89
C GLY A 63 18.15 -13.35 3.70
N THR A 64 17.94 -13.76 2.45
CA THR A 64 17.13 -14.93 2.10
C THR A 64 18.00 -16.06 1.56
N LEU A 65 17.60 -17.31 1.80
CA LEU A 65 18.20 -18.47 1.17
C LEU A 65 17.61 -18.71 -0.24
N THR A 66 18.16 -19.68 -0.96
CA THR A 66 17.55 -20.19 -2.19
C THR A 66 16.20 -20.83 -1.86
N ASN A 67 15.17 -20.53 -2.65
CA ASN A 67 13.77 -20.91 -2.46
C ASN A 67 13.09 -20.28 -1.23
N GLU A 68 13.58 -19.14 -0.76
CA GLU A 68 12.99 -18.40 0.37
C GLU A 68 12.72 -16.94 -0.01
N ASN A 69 11.49 -16.46 0.14
CA ASN A 69 11.19 -15.03 0.08
C ASN A 69 10.96 -14.50 1.51
N ALA A 70 11.33 -13.25 1.76
CA ALA A 70 11.04 -12.61 3.04
C ALA A 70 10.06 -11.45 2.86
N LEU A 71 8.98 -11.45 3.65
CA LEU A 71 8.09 -10.32 3.82
C LEU A 71 8.46 -9.60 5.13
N TYR A 72 8.80 -8.33 5.05
CA TYR A 72 9.33 -7.57 6.18
C TYR A 72 8.96 -6.09 6.10
N THR A 73 9.19 -5.39 7.18
CA THR A 73 9.03 -3.92 7.24
C THR A 73 10.37 -3.25 7.47
N LYS A 74 10.63 -2.11 6.82
CA LYS A 74 11.76 -1.20 7.08
C LYS A 74 11.34 0.22 6.70
N ASP A 75 12.19 1.21 6.97
CA ASP A 75 11.94 2.56 6.46
C ASP A 75 12.30 2.68 4.97
N ASP A 76 11.47 3.42 4.23
CA ASP A 76 11.80 3.89 2.88
C ASP A 76 12.86 5.01 2.89
N GLY A 77 13.24 5.51 1.71
CA GLY A 77 14.23 6.59 1.61
C GLY A 77 13.82 7.90 2.28
N SER A 78 12.54 8.04 2.64
CA SER A 78 11.98 9.20 3.35
C SER A 78 11.76 8.95 4.85
N GLY A 79 12.18 7.79 5.38
CA GLY A 79 12.04 7.46 6.80
C GLY A 79 10.66 6.95 7.20
N ASN A 80 9.80 6.57 6.25
CA ASN A 80 8.49 6.00 6.58
C ASN A 80 8.55 4.47 6.57
N THR A 81 7.99 3.83 7.58
CA THR A 81 7.94 2.35 7.63
C THR A 81 7.00 1.80 6.56
N ARG A 82 7.53 0.98 5.65
CA ARG A 82 6.81 0.32 4.56
C ARG A 82 6.99 -1.19 4.59
N LEU A 83 6.11 -1.89 3.88
CA LEU A 83 6.14 -3.33 3.67
C LEU A 83 6.96 -3.64 2.41
N PHE A 84 7.86 -4.61 2.49
CA PHE A 84 8.74 -5.03 1.42
C PHE A 84 8.76 -6.54 1.25
N LEU A 85 8.98 -6.99 0.03
CA LEU A 85 9.27 -8.36 -0.33
C LEU A 85 10.71 -8.47 -0.84
N GLN A 86 11.54 -9.26 -0.16
CA GLN A 86 12.84 -9.71 -0.65
C GLN A 86 12.61 -11.00 -1.44
N GLN A 87 13.01 -11.04 -2.70
CA GLN A 87 12.97 -12.27 -3.48
C GLN A 87 14.03 -13.28 -2.99
N GLU A 88 14.00 -14.51 -3.50
CA GLU A 88 14.97 -15.53 -3.12
C GLU A 88 16.42 -15.20 -3.48
N GLY A 89 17.33 -15.56 -2.59
CA GLY A 89 18.78 -15.36 -2.74
C GLY A 89 19.32 -14.07 -2.13
N PRO A 90 20.56 -14.09 -1.59
CA PRO A 90 21.18 -12.92 -0.96
C PRO A 90 21.41 -11.81 -1.98
N GLY A 91 20.93 -10.59 -1.68
CA GLY A 91 21.07 -9.43 -2.55
C GLY A 91 20.14 -9.43 -3.77
N SER A 92 19.09 -10.26 -3.76
CA SER A 92 18.05 -10.27 -4.79
C SER A 92 17.19 -8.99 -4.77
N THR A 93 16.27 -8.90 -5.74
CA THR A 93 15.38 -7.75 -5.90
C THR A 93 14.50 -7.54 -4.67
N VAL A 94 14.52 -6.31 -4.16
CA VAL A 94 13.59 -5.81 -3.14
C VAL A 94 12.40 -5.15 -3.84
N ILE A 95 11.18 -5.56 -3.49
CA ILE A 95 9.95 -4.95 -4.00
C ILE A 95 9.23 -4.27 -2.84
N GLN A 96 9.09 -2.95 -2.90
CA GLN A 96 8.24 -2.21 -1.98
C GLN A 96 6.77 -2.51 -2.31
N LEU A 97 6.01 -3.01 -1.32
CA LEU A 97 4.62 -3.42 -1.45
C LEU A 97 3.64 -2.37 -0.92
N SER A 98 4.07 -1.48 -0.04
CA SER A 98 3.27 -0.35 0.45
C SER A 98 4.01 0.98 0.29
N GLY A 99 3.27 2.07 0.13
CA GLY A 99 3.83 3.40 -0.06
C GLY A 99 2.91 4.46 0.52
N THR A 100 2.92 5.66 -0.06
CA THR A 100 2.03 6.76 0.33
C THR A 100 0.57 6.31 0.34
N ASP A 101 -0.16 6.76 1.37
CA ASP A 101 -1.57 6.42 1.54
C ASP A 101 -2.38 6.87 0.32
N PRO A 102 -3.25 6.00 -0.24
CA PRO A 102 -4.05 6.35 -1.40
C PRO A 102 -5.05 7.45 -1.04
N THR A 103 -5.31 8.35 -1.98
CA THR A 103 -6.34 9.38 -1.83
C THR A 103 -7.58 8.99 -2.63
N ILE A 104 -8.69 8.76 -1.92
CA ILE A 104 -10.01 8.47 -2.51
C ILE A 104 -10.76 9.80 -2.71
N ALA A 105 -10.37 10.54 -3.75
CA ALA A 105 -11.02 11.79 -4.15
C ALA A 105 -11.29 11.79 -5.66
N ASP A 106 -12.02 12.80 -6.14
CA ASP A 106 -12.28 13.01 -7.57
C ASP A 106 -10.99 13.10 -8.38
N ASN A 107 -9.95 13.71 -7.79
CA ASN A 107 -8.57 13.73 -8.24
C ASN A 107 -7.73 12.96 -7.20
N GLY A 108 -7.40 11.71 -7.50
CA GLY A 108 -6.86 10.76 -6.53
C GLY A 108 -5.67 9.98 -7.05
N PHE A 109 -5.09 9.17 -6.17
CA PHE A 109 -3.97 8.32 -6.51
C PHE A 109 -3.91 7.07 -5.62
N THR A 110 -3.18 6.06 -6.08
CA THR A 110 -2.77 4.91 -5.29
C THR A 110 -1.34 4.53 -5.61
N PHE A 111 -0.59 4.15 -4.58
CA PHE A 111 0.67 3.44 -4.74
C PHE A 111 0.41 2.03 -5.28
N LEU A 112 1.33 1.54 -6.12
CA LEU A 112 1.37 0.18 -6.63
C LEU A 112 2.74 -0.43 -6.32
N PRO A 113 2.82 -1.76 -6.08
CA PRO A 113 4.09 -2.42 -5.81
C PRO A 113 5.18 -2.12 -6.86
N GLY A 114 6.43 -2.01 -6.40
CA GLY A 114 7.56 -1.69 -7.27
C GLY A 114 7.81 -0.19 -7.49
N ASN A 115 7.40 0.63 -6.52
CA ASN A 115 7.53 2.09 -6.55
C ASN A 115 6.79 2.77 -7.72
N LEU A 116 5.62 2.21 -8.06
CA LEU A 116 4.74 2.76 -9.08
C LEU A 116 3.61 3.57 -8.43
N LEU A 117 3.13 4.57 -9.16
CA LEU A 117 2.04 5.44 -8.73
C LEU A 117 1.02 5.53 -9.86
N LEU A 118 -0.23 5.21 -9.56
CA LEU A 118 -1.37 5.41 -10.46
C LEU A 118 -2.18 6.61 -9.96
N GLN A 119 -2.40 7.59 -10.83
CA GLN A 119 -3.20 8.78 -10.54
C GLN A 119 -4.37 8.87 -11.51
N TRP A 120 -5.49 9.40 -11.02
CA TRP A 120 -6.68 9.68 -11.83
C TRP A 120 -7.25 11.04 -11.47
N GLY A 121 -8.09 11.54 -12.35
CA GLY A 121 -8.83 12.76 -12.06
C GLY A 121 -9.72 13.22 -13.16
N ASN A 122 -10.29 14.41 -12.96
CA ASN A 122 -11.00 15.15 -13.96
C ASN A 122 -10.69 16.64 -13.91
N VAL A 123 -10.88 17.29 -15.06
CA VAL A 123 -10.63 18.71 -15.27
C VAL A 123 -11.80 19.30 -16.05
N ASP A 124 -12.35 20.39 -15.53
CA ASP A 124 -13.26 21.24 -16.28
C ASP A 124 -12.49 21.99 -17.38
N ALA A 125 -12.87 21.73 -18.62
CA ALA A 125 -12.26 22.31 -19.80
C ALA A 125 -13.28 23.22 -20.51
N PRO A 126 -13.41 24.50 -20.11
CA PRO A 126 -14.27 25.44 -20.81
C PRO A 126 -13.77 25.70 -22.23
N SER A 127 -14.63 26.30 -23.06
CA SER A 127 -14.32 26.61 -24.46
C SER A 127 -13.09 27.50 -24.57
N GLY A 128 -12.13 27.12 -25.43
CA GLY A 128 -10.90 27.87 -25.64
C GLY A 128 -9.87 27.72 -24.51
N LEU A 129 -10.10 26.86 -23.52
CA LEU A 129 -9.14 26.60 -22.46
C LEU A 129 -7.84 26.03 -23.06
N SER A 130 -6.71 26.63 -22.70
CA SER A 130 -5.40 25.99 -22.81
C SER A 130 -4.65 26.23 -21.51
N GLY A 131 -4.45 25.19 -20.70
CA GLY A 131 -3.93 25.34 -19.35
C GLY A 131 -3.17 24.13 -18.84
N PHE A 132 -2.32 24.38 -17.85
CA PHE A 132 -1.64 23.34 -17.07
C PHE A 132 -2.50 22.95 -15.87
N PHE A 133 -2.51 21.65 -15.59
CA PHE A 133 -3.21 21.04 -14.47
C PHE A 133 -2.23 20.20 -13.68
N ASN A 134 -2.30 20.31 -12.35
CA ASN A 134 -1.43 19.54 -11.47
C ASN A 134 -1.96 18.12 -11.29
N PHE A 135 -1.05 17.16 -11.18
CA PHE A 135 -1.38 15.85 -10.64
C PHE A 135 -1.73 15.97 -9.14
N PRO A 136 -2.60 15.07 -8.61
CA PRO A 136 -2.88 14.99 -7.18
C PRO A 136 -1.64 14.94 -6.29
N THR A 137 -0.61 14.21 -6.73
CA THR A 137 0.73 14.21 -6.14
C THR A 137 1.79 14.20 -7.24
N ALA A 138 3.00 14.67 -6.93
CA ALA A 138 4.10 14.64 -7.89
C ALA A 138 4.57 13.20 -8.14
N PHE A 139 4.89 12.88 -9.39
CA PHE A 139 5.76 11.74 -9.71
C PHE A 139 7.23 12.11 -9.44
N SER A 140 8.14 11.13 -9.28
CA SER A 140 9.59 11.45 -9.21
C SER A 140 10.17 11.91 -10.55
N ALA A 141 9.51 11.57 -11.66
CA ALA A 141 9.89 11.88 -13.03
C ALA A 141 8.64 11.98 -13.93
N GLU A 142 8.82 12.19 -15.23
CA GLU A 142 7.69 12.19 -16.19
C GLU A 142 6.93 10.84 -16.15
N PRO A 143 5.59 10.83 -16.20
CA PRO A 143 4.82 9.60 -16.15
C PRO A 143 5.09 8.73 -17.39
N PHE A 144 5.14 7.42 -17.19
CA PHE A 144 5.34 6.44 -18.26
C PHE A 144 4.18 6.38 -19.25
N SER A 145 2.96 6.63 -18.77
CA SER A 145 1.76 6.65 -19.61
C SER A 145 0.73 7.63 -19.06
N PHE A 146 -0.02 8.24 -19.98
CA PHE A 146 -1.10 9.16 -19.71
C PHE A 146 -2.23 8.91 -20.71
N THR A 147 -3.44 8.73 -20.21
CA THR A 147 -4.64 8.57 -21.04
C THR A 147 -5.70 9.56 -20.63
N THR A 148 -6.53 9.98 -21.58
CA THR A 148 -7.68 10.85 -21.32
C THR A 148 -8.94 10.29 -21.95
N SER A 149 -10.07 10.65 -21.36
CA SER A 149 -11.39 10.48 -21.96
C SER A 149 -12.22 11.73 -21.71
N VAL A 150 -13.27 11.91 -22.49
CA VAL A 150 -14.07 13.14 -22.48
C VAL A 150 -15.53 12.77 -22.37
N ILE A 151 -16.22 13.34 -21.38
CA ILE A 151 -17.68 13.26 -21.32
C ILE A 151 -18.26 14.55 -21.88
N ARG A 152 -19.20 14.40 -22.81
CA ARG A 152 -19.88 15.51 -23.46
C ARG A 152 -20.99 16.03 -22.57
N SER A 153 -21.04 17.35 -22.40
CA SER A 153 -22.16 18.05 -21.76
C SER A 153 -23.21 18.53 -22.78
N SER A 154 -22.94 18.44 -24.09
CA SER A 154 -23.78 19.01 -25.15
C SER A 154 -24.02 18.06 -26.34
N THR A 155 -25.13 18.30 -27.05
CA THR A 155 -25.65 17.45 -28.14
C THR A 155 -25.08 17.77 -29.53
N ALA A 156 -24.26 18.81 -29.70
CA ALA A 156 -23.80 19.27 -31.02
C ALA A 156 -22.64 18.43 -31.57
N SER A 157 -22.84 17.78 -32.72
CA SER A 157 -21.91 16.85 -33.41
C SER A 157 -20.65 17.51 -34.00
N SER A 158 -19.68 17.88 -33.18
CA SER A 158 -18.30 18.21 -33.62
C SER A 158 -17.31 17.11 -33.22
N LYS A 159 -16.29 16.89 -34.06
CA LYS A 159 -15.10 16.07 -33.72
C LYS A 159 -14.38 16.72 -32.54
N TYR A 160 -13.89 15.94 -31.59
CA TYR A 160 -13.09 16.44 -30.46
C TYR A 160 -11.66 15.96 -30.60
N ASP A 161 -10.72 16.90 -30.67
CA ASP A 161 -9.30 16.66 -30.51
C ASP A 161 -8.89 17.24 -29.15
N ILE A 162 -9.12 16.48 -28.07
CA ILE A 162 -8.41 16.76 -26.81
C ILE A 162 -7.03 16.16 -26.98
N THR A 163 -6.07 17.05 -27.18
CA THR A 163 -4.68 16.67 -27.42
C THR A 163 -3.84 17.01 -26.19
N LEU A 164 -2.97 16.08 -25.82
CA LEU A 164 -1.78 16.44 -25.08
C LEU A 164 -0.90 17.28 -26.00
N ARG A 165 -0.79 18.57 -25.70
CA ARG A 165 0.00 19.49 -26.52
C ARG A 165 1.49 19.36 -26.24
N GLU A 166 1.82 18.93 -25.04
CA GLU A 166 3.17 18.78 -24.49
C GLU A 166 3.22 17.47 -23.68
N ALA A 167 4.41 16.90 -23.56
CA ALA A 167 4.62 15.76 -22.68
C ALA A 167 4.28 16.16 -21.23
N PRO A 168 3.54 15.33 -20.46
CA PRO A 168 3.37 15.57 -19.04
C PRO A 168 4.72 15.63 -18.32
N THR A 169 4.83 16.55 -17.37
CA THR A 169 5.98 16.64 -16.45
C THR A 169 5.70 15.81 -15.19
N ALA A 170 6.65 15.78 -14.25
CA ALA A 170 6.47 15.14 -12.95
C ALA A 170 5.27 15.69 -12.14
N THR A 171 4.91 16.96 -12.31
CA THR A 171 3.92 17.65 -11.46
C THR A 171 2.65 18.07 -12.20
N GLN A 172 2.71 18.22 -13.52
CA GLN A 172 1.62 18.80 -14.31
C GLN A 172 1.54 18.25 -15.73
N PHE A 173 0.35 18.38 -16.33
CA PHE A 173 0.06 18.09 -17.73
C PHE A 173 -0.76 19.23 -18.34
N ARG A 174 -0.77 19.34 -19.68
CA ARG A 174 -1.46 20.42 -20.39
C ARG A 174 -2.65 19.88 -21.18
N ILE A 175 -3.84 20.45 -20.93
CA ILE A 175 -5.04 20.20 -21.74
C ILE A 175 -5.31 21.42 -22.62
N ASN A 176 -5.75 21.16 -23.85
CA ASN A 176 -6.26 22.18 -24.77
C ASN A 176 -7.67 21.81 -25.25
N ASN A 177 -8.65 22.66 -24.98
CA ASN A 177 -10.00 22.59 -25.53
C ASN A 177 -10.16 23.64 -26.63
N GLY A 178 -9.93 23.23 -27.87
CA GLY A 178 -10.09 24.08 -29.06
C GLY A 178 -11.54 24.27 -29.53
N PHE A 179 -12.54 23.77 -28.81
CA PHE A 179 -13.92 23.68 -29.30
C PHE A 179 -14.89 24.66 -28.61
N SER A 180 -16.05 24.86 -29.23
CA SER A 180 -17.18 25.54 -28.62
C SER A 180 -17.90 24.61 -27.63
N GLY A 181 -17.81 24.93 -26.34
CA GLY A 181 -18.45 24.17 -25.27
C GLY A 181 -17.53 23.89 -24.09
N SER A 182 -18.14 23.61 -22.93
CA SER A 182 -17.43 23.16 -21.73
C SER A 182 -17.50 21.65 -21.62
N HIS A 183 -16.36 21.01 -21.39
CA HIS A 183 -16.24 19.56 -21.27
C HIS A 183 -15.61 19.18 -19.94
N ILE A 184 -15.86 17.94 -19.51
CA ILE A 184 -15.10 17.34 -18.41
C ILE A 184 -14.13 16.34 -19.04
N VAL A 185 -12.85 16.56 -18.81
CA VAL A 185 -11.78 15.68 -19.26
C VAL A 185 -11.35 14.82 -18.09
N TYR A 186 -11.55 13.51 -18.20
CA TYR A 186 -11.02 12.55 -17.26
C TYR A 186 -9.61 12.18 -17.69
N PHE A 187 -8.72 11.97 -16.74
CA PHE A 187 -7.36 11.53 -16.99
C PHE A 187 -6.98 10.36 -16.10
N MET A 188 -6.02 9.58 -16.57
CA MET A 188 -5.31 8.57 -15.80
C MET A 188 -3.84 8.59 -16.19
N ALA A 189 -2.94 8.54 -15.22
CA ALA A 189 -1.50 8.58 -15.42
C ALA A 189 -0.80 7.56 -14.53
N ILE A 190 0.29 6.96 -15.02
CA ILE A 190 1.12 6.04 -14.24
C ILE A 190 2.60 6.39 -14.39
N GLY A 191 3.35 6.37 -13.29
CA GLY A 191 4.76 6.72 -13.24
C GLY A 191 5.42 6.25 -11.95
N THR A 192 6.65 6.69 -11.69
CA THR A 192 7.37 6.39 -10.44
C THR A 192 6.83 7.22 -9.28
N ALA A 193 6.57 6.59 -8.14
CA ALA A 193 6.12 7.25 -6.92
C ALA A 193 7.25 8.11 -6.32
N PRO A 194 6.92 9.29 -5.76
CA PRO A 194 7.87 10.32 -5.32
C PRO A 194 8.95 9.82 -4.36
#